data_AF-A0A563BF21-F1
#
_entry.id   AF-A0A563BF21-F1
#
_cell.length_a   1.000
_cell.length_b   1.000
_cell.length_c   1.000
_cell.angle_alpha   90.00
_cell.angle_beta   90.00
_cell.angle_gamma   90.00
#
_symmetry.space_group_name_H-M   'P 1'
#
loop_
_entity.id
_entity.type
_entity.pdbx_description
1 polymer ?
#
loop_
_entity_poly.entity_id
_entity_poly.type
_entity_poly.pdbx_seq_one_letter_code
_entity_poly.pdbx_strand_id
1 'polypeptide(L)'
;MRIAVEDITTFISVIAGVITGLGIIAKFLDNMMKKWVTSLVDPINKKIEDYNSEMIRLLEKNSQEIRNVDLSQCKNFISRYLADMERGRDLTEIEYERFNDILEHYDGIGGNSYVHRKIDKLKDQGKL
;
A
#
# COMPACT_ATOMS: atom_id res chain seq x y z
N MET A 1 -62.46 15.65 -49.11
CA MET A 1 -62.01 14.47 -48.36
C MET A 1 -62.05 14.81 -46.88
N ARG A 2 -63.00 14.27 -46.11
CA ARG A 2 -63.04 14.45 -44.64
C ARG A 2 -62.33 13.26 -44.04
N ILE A 3 -61.15 13.46 -43.48
CA ILE A 3 -60.47 12.43 -42.71
C ILE A 3 -61.25 12.30 -41.40
N ALA A 4 -61.75 11.10 -41.10
CA ALA A 4 -62.46 10.85 -39.85
C ALA A 4 -61.45 10.90 -38.70
N VAL A 5 -61.86 11.45 -37.56
CA VAL A 5 -61.01 11.52 -36.35
C VAL A 5 -60.53 10.12 -35.94
N GLU A 6 -61.34 9.09 -36.20
CA GLU A 6 -61.06 7.68 -35.96
C GLU A 6 -59.85 7.15 -36.76
N ASP A 7 -59.66 7.61 -37.99
CA ASP A 7 -58.52 7.22 -38.84
C ASP A 7 -57.20 7.80 -38.29
N ILE A 8 -57.27 9.03 -37.77
CA ILE A 8 -56.11 9.71 -37.17
C ILE A 8 -55.73 9.05 -35.84
N THR A 9 -56.72 8.70 -34.99
CA THR A 9 -56.45 8.03 -33.72
C THR A 9 -55.86 6.63 -33.90
N THR A 10 -56.33 5.90 -34.91
CA THR A 10 -55.81 4.57 -35.24
C THR A 10 -54.35 4.66 -35.68
N PHE A 11 -54.02 5.61 -36.57
CA PHE A 11 -52.65 5.84 -37.00
C PHE A 11 -51.69 6.20 -35.86
N ILE A 12 -52.12 7.09 -34.94
CA ILE A 12 -51.33 7.48 -33.77
C ILE A 12 -51.11 6.28 -32.82
N SER A 13 -52.12 5.45 -32.60
CA SER A 13 -52.00 4.26 -31.73
C SER A 13 -50.99 3.23 -32.27
N VAL A 14 -50.95 3.04 -33.59
CA VAL A 14 -49.98 2.14 -34.24
C VAL A 14 -48.56 2.66 -34.07
N ILE A 15 -48.34 3.96 -34.30
CA ILE A 15 -47.02 4.59 -34.08
C ILE A 15 -46.60 4.50 -32.62
N ALA A 16 -47.50 4.79 -31.68
CA ALA A 16 -47.22 4.70 -30.25
C ALA A 16 -46.87 3.26 -29.82
N GLY A 17 -47.56 2.25 -30.38
CA GLY A 17 -47.27 0.84 -30.16
C GLY A 17 -45.88 0.44 -30.66
N VAL A 18 -45.49 0.90 -31.85
CA VAL A 18 -44.15 0.65 -32.42
C VAL A 18 -43.05 1.29 -31.56
N ILE A 19 -43.22 2.56 -31.15
CA ILE A 19 -42.24 3.26 -30.30
C ILE A 19 -42.11 2.56 -28.94
N THR A 20 -43.24 2.17 -28.34
CA THR A 20 -43.25 1.47 -27.05
C THR A 20 -42.58 0.10 -27.17
N GLY A 21 -42.87 -0.65 -28.24
CA GLY A 21 -42.23 -1.93 -28.54
C GLY A 21 -40.71 -1.81 -28.70
N LEU A 22 -40.25 -0.81 -29.48
CA LEU A 22 -38.81 -0.52 -29.63
C LEU A 22 -38.16 -0.15 -28.30
N GLY A 23 -38.85 0.63 -27.46
CA GLY A 23 -38.37 1.00 -26.13
C GLY A 23 -38.21 -0.20 -25.19
N ILE A 24 -39.13 -1.17 -25.23
CA ILE A 24 -39.05 -2.41 -24.44
C ILE A 24 -37.85 -3.26 -24.90
N ILE A 25 -37.66 -3.41 -26.22
CA ILE A 25 -36.53 -4.15 -26.80
C ILE A 25 -35.20 -3.49 -26.42
N ALA A 26 -35.11 -2.17 -26.53
CA ALA A 26 -33.91 -1.42 -26.14
C ALA A 26 -33.56 -1.60 -24.65
N LYS A 27 -34.56 -1.53 -23.75
CA LYS A 27 -34.35 -1.77 -22.31
C LYS A 27 -33.93 -3.21 -22.01
N PHE A 28 -34.48 -4.18 -22.73
CA PHE A 28 -34.09 -5.58 -22.60
C PHE A 28 -32.62 -5.79 -23.00
N LEU A 29 -32.20 -5.22 -24.14
CA LEU A 29 -30.81 -5.27 -24.60
C LEU A 29 -29.86 -4.55 -23.63
N ASP A 30 -30.22 -3.37 -23.13
CA ASP A 30 -29.42 -2.64 -22.14
C ASP A 30 -29.22 -3.45 -20.85
N ASN A 31 -30.29 -4.07 -20.34
CA ASN A 31 -30.20 -4.93 -19.16
C ASN A 31 -29.36 -6.19 -19.39
N MET A 32 -29.43 -6.79 -20.57
CA MET A 32 -28.57 -7.93 -20.94
C MET A 32 -27.10 -7.53 -21.04
N MET A 33 -26.81 -6.41 -21.71
CA MET A 33 -25.45 -5.90 -21.86
C MET A 33 -24.84 -5.53 -20.50
N LYS A 34 -25.60 -4.89 -19.62
CA LYS A 34 -25.15 -4.60 -18.24
C LYS A 34 -24.80 -5.86 -17.46
N LYS A 35 -25.64 -6.90 -17.51
CA LYS A 35 -25.37 -8.19 -16.85
C LYS A 35 -24.14 -8.88 -17.43
N TRP A 36 -23.98 -8.84 -18.74
CA TRP A 36 -22.82 -9.44 -19.40
C TRP A 36 -21.52 -8.71 -19.05
N VAL A 37 -21.52 -7.37 -19.14
CA VAL A 37 -20.37 -6.53 -18.78
C VAL A 37 -19.99 -6.71 -17.31
N THR A 38 -20.94 -6.64 -16.38
CA THR A 38 -20.68 -6.86 -14.95
C THR A 38 -20.12 -8.26 -14.68
N SER A 39 -20.68 -9.31 -15.30
CA SER A 39 -20.18 -10.69 -15.12
C SER A 39 -18.73 -10.89 -15.55
N LEU A 40 -18.21 -10.07 -16.48
CA LEU A 40 -16.82 -10.12 -16.93
C LEU A 40 -15.91 -9.18 -16.15
N VAL A 41 -16.40 -7.99 -15.80
CA VAL A 41 -15.62 -6.95 -15.11
C VAL A 41 -15.44 -7.26 -13.63
N ASP A 42 -16.49 -7.74 -12.96
CA ASP A 42 -16.47 -8.02 -11.52
C ASP A 42 -15.40 -9.05 -11.10
N PRO A 43 -15.24 -10.22 -11.78
CA PRO A 43 -14.17 -11.15 -11.42
C PRO A 43 -12.79 -10.59 -11.69
N ILE A 44 -12.63 -9.73 -12.71
CA ILE A 44 -11.36 -9.07 -13.01
C ILE A 44 -11.02 -8.06 -11.91
N ASN A 45 -11.97 -7.20 -11.54
CA ASN A 45 -11.80 -6.23 -10.46
C ASN A 45 -11.45 -6.92 -9.15
N LYS A 46 -12.18 -7.97 -8.79
CA LYS A 46 -11.89 -8.75 -7.59
C LYS A 46 -10.47 -9.34 -7.61
N LYS A 47 -10.06 -9.89 -8.76
CA LYS A 47 -8.72 -10.46 -8.90
C LYS A 47 -7.62 -9.41 -8.79
N ILE A 48 -7.85 -8.20 -9.34
CA ILE A 48 -6.95 -7.05 -9.21
C ILE A 48 -6.85 -6.62 -7.75
N GLU A 49 -7.96 -6.55 -7.03
CA GLU A 49 -7.99 -6.22 -5.60
C GLU A 49 -7.25 -7.25 -4.75
N ASP A 50 -7.48 -8.54 -5.02
CA ASP A 50 -6.78 -9.65 -4.36
C ASP A 50 -5.26 -9.54 -4.60
N TYR A 51 -4.81 -9.33 -5.85
CA TYR A 51 -3.39 -9.15 -6.15
C TYR A 51 -2.79 -7.91 -5.50
N ASN A 52 -3.51 -6.79 -5.49
CA ASN A 52 -3.04 -5.55 -4.86
C ASN A 52 -2.88 -5.73 -3.35
N SER A 53 -3.84 -6.40 -2.70
CA SER A 53 -3.75 -6.68 -1.26
C SER A 53 -2.56 -7.57 -0.91
N GLU A 54 -2.31 -8.60 -1.72
CA GLU A 54 -1.17 -9.51 -1.52
C GLU A 54 0.17 -8.81 -1.79
N MET A 55 0.23 -7.98 -2.82
CA MET A 55 1.38 -7.13 -3.13
C MET A 55 1.71 -6.20 -1.96
N ILE A 56 0.71 -5.50 -1.42
CA ILE A 56 0.89 -4.60 -0.25
C ILE A 56 1.42 -5.39 0.94
N ARG A 57 0.85 -6.58 1.21
CA ARG A 57 1.28 -7.45 2.31
C ARG A 57 2.74 -7.89 2.16
N LEU A 58 3.16 -8.26 0.96
CA LEU A 58 4.54 -8.66 0.68
C LEU A 58 5.51 -7.48 0.80
N LEU A 59 5.11 -6.29 0.33
CA LEU A 59 5.91 -5.07 0.47
C LEU A 59 6.10 -4.68 1.94
N GLU A 60 5.03 -4.72 2.74
CA GLU A 60 5.09 -4.44 4.17
C GLU A 60 5.98 -5.44 4.89
N LYS A 61 5.81 -6.75 4.61
CA LYS A 61 6.66 -7.80 5.18
C LYS A 61 8.14 -7.57 4.83
N ASN A 62 8.46 -7.34 3.55
CA ASN A 62 9.84 -7.09 3.13
C ASN A 62 10.40 -5.82 3.77
N SER A 63 9.60 -4.75 3.89
CA SER A 63 10.02 -3.52 4.57
C SER A 63 10.38 -3.77 6.03
N GLN A 64 9.60 -4.58 6.75
CA GLN A 64 9.90 -4.96 8.12
C GLN A 64 11.15 -5.84 8.22
N GLU A 65 11.33 -6.81 7.31
CA GLU A 65 12.53 -7.65 7.27
C GLU A 65 13.80 -6.82 7.03
N ILE A 66 13.75 -5.88 6.08
CA ILE A 66 14.86 -4.96 5.79
C ILE A 66 15.18 -4.10 7.03
N ARG A 67 14.15 -3.53 7.68
CA ARG A 67 14.32 -2.74 8.90
C ARG A 67 14.98 -3.56 10.01
N ASN A 68 14.57 -4.81 10.19
CA ASN A 68 15.16 -5.70 11.18
C ASN A 68 16.63 -6.03 10.88
N VAL A 69 16.97 -6.24 9.60
CA VAL A 69 18.34 -6.45 9.14
C VAL A 69 19.19 -5.21 9.40
N ASP A 70 18.67 -4.02 9.12
CA ASP A 70 19.35 -2.74 9.35
C ASP A 70 19.63 -2.50 10.85
N LEU A 71 18.60 -2.68 11.70
CA LEU A 71 18.75 -2.64 13.16
C LEU A 71 19.81 -3.62 13.69
N SER A 72 19.84 -4.84 13.15
CA SER A 72 20.81 -5.86 13.53
C SER A 72 22.24 -5.46 13.13
N GLN A 73 22.42 -4.92 11.92
CA GLN A 73 23.72 -4.43 11.45
C GLN A 73 24.23 -3.26 12.29
N CYS A 74 23.39 -2.25 12.52
CA CYS A 74 23.72 -1.12 13.39
C CYS A 74 24.15 -1.60 14.78
N LYS A 75 23.37 -2.49 15.40
CA LYS A 75 23.69 -3.08 16.71
C LYS A 75 25.04 -3.80 16.69
N ASN A 76 25.37 -4.54 15.63
CA ASN A 76 26.65 -5.22 15.51
C ASN A 76 27.83 -4.24 15.44
N PHE A 77 27.71 -3.17 14.65
CA PHE A 77 28.75 -2.13 14.58
C PHE A 77 28.92 -1.41 15.91
N ILE A 78 27.82 -0.90 16.48
CA ILE A 78 27.83 -0.22 17.78
C ILE A 78 28.43 -1.11 18.86
N SER A 79 28.02 -2.38 18.93
CA SER A 79 28.53 -3.31 19.94
C SER A 79 30.04 -3.55 19.83
N ARG A 80 30.60 -3.53 18.61
CA ARG A 80 32.05 -3.64 18.39
C ARG A 80 32.79 -2.43 18.92
N TYR A 81 32.34 -1.22 18.55
CA TYR A 81 32.93 0.03 19.05
C TYR A 81 32.88 0.11 20.57
N LEU A 82 31.71 -0.17 21.18
CA LEU A 82 31.57 -0.16 22.64
C LEU A 82 32.49 -1.21 23.30
N ALA A 83 32.69 -2.37 22.69
CA ALA A 83 33.59 -3.40 23.23
C ALA A 83 35.06 -2.98 23.15
N ASP A 84 35.45 -2.23 22.11
CA ASP A 84 36.81 -1.70 21.99
C ASP A 84 37.08 -0.62 23.05
N MET A 85 36.12 0.27 23.29
CA MET A 85 36.18 1.26 24.39
C MET A 85 36.21 0.60 25.77
N GLU A 86 35.41 -0.46 25.99
CA GLU A 86 35.43 -1.23 27.24
C GLU A 86 36.81 -1.78 27.56
N ARG A 87 37.55 -2.21 26.52
CA ARG A 87 38.94 -2.71 26.60
C ARG A 87 39.99 -1.60 26.71
N GLY A 88 39.59 -0.33 26.72
CA GLY A 88 40.49 0.81 26.83
C GLY A 88 41.17 1.20 25.52
N ARG A 89 40.59 0.82 24.37
CA ARG A 89 41.04 1.32 23.06
C ARG A 89 40.30 2.62 22.75
N ASP A 90 41.05 3.69 22.61
CA ASP A 90 40.50 4.96 22.13
C ASP A 90 40.13 4.82 20.64
N LEU A 91 38.94 5.31 20.28
CA LEU A 91 38.58 5.45 18.87
C LEU A 91 39.28 6.67 18.27
N THR A 92 39.66 6.55 17.01
CA THR A 92 40.08 7.70 16.20
C THR A 92 38.89 8.64 15.96
N GLU A 93 39.16 9.89 15.58
CA GLU A 93 38.13 10.89 15.26
C GLU A 93 37.14 10.39 14.18
N ILE A 94 37.66 9.77 13.11
CA ILE A 94 36.85 9.19 12.03
C ILE A 94 35.97 8.04 12.54
N GLU A 95 36.49 7.22 13.45
CA GLU A 95 35.71 6.13 14.05
C GLU A 95 34.63 6.65 15.01
N TYR A 96 34.90 7.75 15.71
CA TYR A 96 33.93 8.45 16.55
C TYR A 96 32.80 9.06 15.72
N GLU A 97 33.13 9.76 14.64
CA GLU A 97 32.14 10.32 13.71
C GLU A 97 31.25 9.20 13.15
N ARG A 98 31.86 8.13 12.62
CA ARG A 98 31.11 6.97 12.13
C ARG A 98 30.27 6.30 13.22
N PHE A 99 30.76 6.21 14.46
CA PHE A 99 30.00 5.66 15.57
C PHE A 99 28.75 6.51 15.84
N ASN A 100 28.88 7.83 15.87
CA ASN A 100 27.76 8.75 16.08
C ASN A 100 26.74 8.68 14.94
N ASP A 101 27.19 8.64 13.68
CA ASP A 101 26.30 8.51 12.52
C ASP A 101 25.47 7.22 12.59
N ILE A 102 26.12 6.10 12.92
CA ILE A 102 25.44 4.81 13.06
C ILE A 102 24.48 4.83 14.25
N LEU A 103 24.84 5.49 15.35
CA LEU A 103 23.98 5.60 16.53
C LEU A 103 22.74 6.47 16.24
N GLU A 104 22.91 7.60 15.56
CA GLU A 104 21.79 8.47 15.17
C GLU A 104 20.81 7.74 14.24
N HIS A 105 21.33 7.04 13.23
CA HIS A 105 20.50 6.22 12.34
C HIS A 105 19.79 5.10 13.12
N TYR A 106 20.51 4.40 13.98
CA TYR A 106 19.98 3.32 14.82
C TYR A 106 18.80 3.80 15.68
N ASP A 107 18.93 4.97 16.29
CA ASP A 107 17.88 5.58 17.11
C ASP A 107 16.66 5.95 16.28
N GLY A 108 16.89 6.52 15.09
CA GLY A 108 15.84 6.89 14.14
C GLY A 108 15.01 5.70 13.63
N ILE A 109 15.58 4.49 13.58
CA ILE A 109 14.89 3.29 13.06
C ILE A 109 14.33 2.35 14.14
N GLY A 110 14.40 2.74 15.43
CA GLY A 110 13.83 1.97 16.54
C GLY A 110 14.88 1.31 17.44
N GLY A 111 15.98 2.01 17.71
CA GLY A 111 17.03 1.58 18.62
C GLY A 111 16.50 1.14 20.00
N ASN A 112 17.23 0.25 20.67
CA ASN A 112 16.80 -0.29 21.96
C ASN A 112 17.57 0.29 23.16
N SER A 113 16.91 0.27 24.32
CA SER A 113 17.45 0.80 25.57
C SER A 113 18.70 0.11 26.08
N TYR A 114 19.02 -1.12 25.62
CA TYR A 114 20.22 -1.82 26.07
C TYR A 114 21.50 -1.15 25.54
N VAL A 115 21.50 -0.73 24.28
CA VAL A 115 22.62 -0.01 23.67
C VAL A 115 22.85 1.31 24.40
N HIS A 116 21.79 2.09 24.64
CA HIS A 116 21.86 3.34 25.39
C HIS A 116 22.43 3.16 26.80
N ARG A 117 21.92 2.18 27.57
CA ARG A 117 22.47 1.90 28.91
C ARG A 117 23.96 1.58 28.89
N LYS A 118 24.44 0.90 27.84
CA LYS A 118 25.85 0.56 27.70
C LYS A 118 26.71 1.80 27.36
N ILE A 119 26.18 2.69 26.54
CA ILE A 119 26.77 3.99 26.23
C ILE A 119 26.87 4.85 27.49
N ASP A 120 25.78 4.99 28.24
CA ASP A 120 25.73 5.80 29.46
C ASP A 120 26.76 5.31 30.47
N LYS A 121 26.86 3.99 30.66
CA LYS A 121 27.88 3.38 31.53
C LYS A 121 29.32 3.73 31.10
N LEU A 122 29.60 3.81 29.80
CA LEU A 122 30.94 4.16 29.31
C LEU A 122 31.24 5.66 29.49
N LYS A 123 30.24 6.52 29.32
CA LYS A 123 30.34 7.97 29.64
C LYS A 123 30.62 8.20 31.12
N ASP A 124 29.90 7.50 32.00
CA ASP A 124 30.10 7.57 33.45
C ASP A 124 31.52 7.12 33.86
N GLN A 125 32.15 6.26 33.05
CA GLN A 125 33.53 5.79 33.24
C GLN A 125 34.57 6.71 32.60
N GLY A 126 34.17 7.78 31.91
CA GLY A 126 35.06 8.66 31.16
C GLY A 126 35.75 7.98 29.97
N LYS A 127 35.16 6.90 29.46
CA LYS A 127 35.67 6.12 28.30
C LYS A 127 34.98 6.49 26.98
N LEU A 128 33.97 7.35 27.05
CA LEU A 128 33.21 7.92 25.94
C LEU A 128 32.88 9.38 26.26
#